data_AF-A0A1F3BET0-F1
#
_entry.id   AF-A0A1F3BET0-F1
#
_cell.length_a   1.000
_cell.length_b   1.000
_cell.length_c   1.000
_cell.angle_alpha   90.00
_cell.angle_beta   90.00
_cell.angle_gamma   90.00
#
_symmetry.space_group_name_H-M   'P 1'
#
loop_
_entity.id
_entity.type
_entity.pdbx_description
1 polymer ?
#
loop_
_entity_poly.entity_id
_entity_poly.type
_entity_poly.pdbx_seq_one_letter_code
_entity_poly.pdbx_strand_id
1 'polypeptide(L)'
;MNRIPYIVLGLLVLVAIIYRILNPPQPDPPGPKGAFPGWTSVGSVGKMSSQAVNPTGAAWAGAWNQQDSPEGLKSAVWILDFTPADARMCKMKDNTFTSFVGWADDKTVRALAVDDANPNVVTESDIVYIDARTGKANRTERLKNPVKRIIVWPAGSDKFVAELAHEEPGVKIAVLSESGEIVGQAVKPDLPKGAKVESGGAMSSDGAVFIFPVSDKSARGGRAYCIADSRDGSCKNAFDLKGIPGRLEGMWIAFGHPHIFDILRGPEDVVATALIVCSAREKFLVAQYWSMADDIEVLKNGVPPADLKHFWTDAPKEMLFVTYNGGYRFDLANGKTKKLFDYSKLGPNDETWRQNVRNGRLYPAKNGYISVSVNVDMVDIRQTDKKGIVKQNLLPR
;
A
#
# COMPACT_ATOMS: atom_id res chain seq x y z
N MET A 1 -16.57 60.07 -11.69
CA MET A 1 -15.55 59.40 -12.53
C MET A 1 -14.28 59.25 -11.71
N ASN A 2 -14.14 58.16 -10.95
CA ASN A 2 -12.95 57.92 -10.13
C ASN A 2 -11.84 57.31 -11.01
N ARG A 3 -11.07 58.18 -11.67
CA ARG A 3 -9.83 57.76 -12.32
C ARG A 3 -8.77 57.65 -11.24
N ILE A 4 -8.42 56.42 -10.88
CA ILE A 4 -7.19 56.17 -10.11
C ILE A 4 -6.05 56.80 -10.93
N PRO A 5 -5.29 57.76 -10.38
CA PRO A 5 -4.18 58.38 -11.09
C PRO A 5 -3.20 57.30 -11.55
N TYR A 6 -2.69 57.36 -12.77
CA TYR A 6 -1.75 56.36 -13.31
C TYR A 6 -0.54 56.09 -12.40
N ILE A 7 -0.17 57.07 -11.57
CA ILE A 7 0.87 56.96 -10.54
C ILE A 7 0.48 55.94 -9.46
N VAL A 8 -0.77 55.93 -9.00
CA VAL A 8 -1.28 54.98 -8.00
C VAL A 8 -1.37 53.57 -8.59
N LEU A 9 -1.75 53.43 -9.86
CA LEU A 9 -1.74 52.14 -10.56
C LEU A 9 -0.31 51.59 -10.71
N GLY A 10 0.65 52.45 -11.08
CA GLY A 10 2.07 52.09 -11.16
C GLY A 10 2.64 51.63 -9.83
N LEU A 11 2.27 52.30 -8.73
CA LEU A 11 2.67 51.93 -7.37
C LEU A 11 2.09 50.58 -6.94
N LEU A 12 0.82 50.31 -7.24
CA LEU A 12 0.19 49.01 -6.95
C LEU A 12 0.81 47.87 -7.75
N VAL A 13 1.17 48.09 -9.01
CA VAL A 13 1.88 47.10 -9.83
C VAL A 13 3.28 46.85 -9.28
N LEU A 14 4.01 47.90 -8.89
CA LEU A 14 5.34 47.75 -8.29
C LEU A 14 5.27 46.97 -6.96
N VAL A 15 4.29 47.27 -6.10
CA VAL A 15 4.04 46.54 -4.85
C VAL A 15 3.68 45.08 -5.14
N ALA A 16 2.84 44.81 -6.13
CA ALA A 16 2.48 43.45 -6.52
C ALA A 16 3.70 42.67 -7.07
N ILE A 17 4.59 43.32 -7.82
CA ILE A 17 5.83 42.72 -8.32
C ILE A 17 6.79 42.43 -7.16
N ILE A 18 7.02 43.40 -6.27
CA ILE A 18 7.86 43.21 -5.07
C ILE A 18 7.28 42.09 -4.20
N TYR A 19 5.96 42.09 -3.97
CA TYR A 19 5.28 41.04 -3.22
C TYR A 19 5.45 39.67 -3.88
N ARG A 20 5.40 39.58 -5.21
CA ARG A 20 5.57 38.34 -5.98
C ARG A 20 7.04 37.89 -6.09
N ILE A 21 8.00 38.80 -5.95
CA ILE A 21 9.44 38.48 -5.85
C ILE A 21 9.78 38.00 -4.44
N LEU A 22 9.20 38.62 -3.41
CA LEU A 22 9.38 38.25 -2.01
C LEU A 22 8.55 37.01 -1.62
N ASN A 23 7.41 36.80 -2.27
CA ASN A 23 6.54 35.63 -2.15
C ASN A 23 6.30 35.05 -3.55
N PRO A 24 7.31 34.39 -4.15
CA PRO A 24 7.13 33.70 -5.42
C PRO A 24 5.89 32.81 -5.33
N PRO A 25 5.02 32.80 -6.37
CA PRO A 25 3.93 31.84 -6.44
C PRO A 25 4.54 30.46 -6.25
N GLN A 26 4.08 29.75 -5.24
CA GLN A 26 4.67 28.46 -4.90
C GLN A 26 4.64 27.56 -6.13
N PRO A 27 5.76 26.90 -6.47
CA PRO A 27 5.74 25.92 -7.54
C PRO A 27 4.71 24.84 -7.18
N ASP A 28 3.88 24.48 -8.15
CA ASP A 28 3.00 23.33 -7.98
C ASP A 28 3.86 22.08 -7.67
N PRO A 29 3.38 21.17 -6.81
CA PRO A 29 4.00 19.87 -6.64
C PRO A 29 4.23 19.25 -8.03
N PRO A 30 5.42 18.70 -8.30
CA PRO A 30 5.69 18.08 -9.57
C PRO A 30 4.74 16.89 -9.77
N GLY A 31 4.03 16.89 -10.91
CA GLY A 31 3.44 15.69 -11.47
C GLY A 31 2.33 15.96 -12.47
N PRO A 32 1.68 14.89 -12.97
CA PRO A 32 0.87 14.94 -14.18
C PRO A 32 -0.38 15.82 -14.01
N LYS A 33 -0.51 16.82 -14.87
CA LYS A 33 -1.78 17.49 -15.15
C LYS A 33 -2.22 17.10 -16.57
N GLY A 34 -3.37 16.43 -16.71
CA GLY A 34 -3.93 16.03 -18.01
C GLY A 34 -3.42 14.68 -18.54
N ALA A 35 -3.54 14.48 -19.86
CA ALA A 35 -3.16 13.24 -20.56
C ALA A 35 -1.69 12.89 -20.27
N PHE A 36 -1.47 11.82 -19.49
CA PHE A 36 -0.21 11.31 -18.95
C PHE A 36 1.09 11.91 -19.53
N PRO A 37 1.72 12.90 -18.86
CA PRO A 37 3.11 13.28 -19.12
C PRO A 37 4.02 13.20 -17.87
N GLY A 38 5.26 12.74 -18.08
CA GLY A 38 6.47 13.41 -17.59
C GLY A 38 6.75 13.57 -16.07
N TRP A 39 6.99 12.50 -15.31
CA TRP A 39 7.86 12.49 -14.12
C TRP A 39 9.37 12.45 -14.45
N THR A 40 10.18 13.13 -13.66
CA THR A 40 11.60 12.80 -13.43
C THR A 40 11.72 12.49 -11.94
N SER A 41 11.86 11.21 -11.61
CA SER A 41 12.04 10.66 -10.26
C SER A 41 13.45 10.09 -10.11
N VAL A 42 14.46 10.79 -10.63
CA VAL A 42 15.86 10.50 -10.33
C VAL A 42 16.59 11.83 -10.21
N GLY A 43 16.36 12.54 -9.11
CA GLY A 43 17.10 13.74 -8.77
C GLY A 43 16.41 14.64 -7.75
N SER A 44 16.75 14.47 -6.48
CA SER A 44 16.62 15.48 -5.40
C SER A 44 15.25 15.99 -4.92
N VAL A 45 14.09 15.68 -5.52
CA VAL A 45 12.80 16.30 -5.12
C VAL A 45 11.67 15.29 -4.83
N GLY A 46 11.51 14.94 -3.55
CA GLY A 46 10.40 14.14 -2.99
C GLY A 46 10.47 12.62 -3.23
N LYS A 47 9.99 11.82 -2.27
CA LYS A 47 9.93 10.35 -2.35
C LYS A 47 8.48 9.85 -2.42
N MET A 48 8.22 8.86 -3.28
CA MET A 48 6.99 8.08 -3.24
C MET A 48 7.09 7.07 -2.09
N SER A 49 6.26 7.23 -1.05
CA SER A 49 6.42 6.54 0.24
C SER A 49 5.43 5.39 0.45
N SER A 50 4.15 5.62 0.13
CA SER A 50 3.06 4.63 0.26
C SER A 50 2.27 4.55 -1.03
N GLN A 51 1.74 3.37 -1.36
CA GLN A 51 0.99 3.17 -2.60
C GLN A 51 0.01 2.02 -2.48
N ALA A 52 -1.04 2.06 -3.29
CA ALA A 52 -2.02 1.00 -3.38
C ALA A 52 -2.66 0.96 -4.77
N VAL A 53 -3.14 -0.20 -5.17
CA VAL A 53 -3.97 -0.38 -6.36
C VAL A 53 -5.40 -0.65 -5.92
N ASN A 54 -6.36 -0.12 -6.67
CA ASN A 54 -7.77 -0.27 -6.34
C ASN A 54 -8.23 -1.74 -6.48
N PRO A 55 -9.36 -2.14 -5.88
CA PRO A 55 -9.81 -3.53 -5.87
C PRO A 55 -9.99 -4.13 -7.27
N THR A 56 -10.47 -3.34 -8.23
CA THR A 56 -10.61 -3.76 -9.63
C THR A 56 -9.28 -3.87 -10.40
N GLY A 57 -8.17 -3.36 -9.87
CA GLY A 57 -6.90 -3.26 -10.59
C GLY A 57 -6.87 -2.17 -11.66
N ALA A 58 -7.92 -1.34 -11.76
CA ALA A 58 -8.08 -0.34 -12.80
C ALA A 58 -7.41 1.01 -12.48
N ALA A 59 -6.97 1.24 -11.24
CA ALA A 59 -6.33 2.49 -10.84
C ALA A 59 -5.27 2.27 -9.75
N TRP A 60 -4.23 3.11 -9.76
CA TRP A 60 -3.16 3.13 -8.78
C TRP A 60 -3.15 4.47 -8.04
N ALA A 61 -2.76 4.46 -6.76
CA ALA A 61 -2.54 5.66 -5.99
C ALA A 61 -1.20 5.61 -5.25
N GLY A 62 -0.54 6.76 -5.09
CA GLY A 62 0.73 6.87 -4.39
C GLY A 62 0.89 8.21 -3.67
N ALA A 63 1.46 8.15 -2.47
CA ALA A 63 1.82 9.29 -1.65
C ALA A 63 3.21 9.81 -2.03
N TRP A 64 3.26 11.07 -2.43
CA TRP A 64 4.48 11.82 -2.61
C TRP A 64 4.66 12.75 -1.42
N ASN A 65 5.83 12.69 -0.77
CA ASN A 65 6.20 13.55 0.34
C ASN A 65 7.54 14.24 0.03
N GLN A 66 7.63 15.54 0.31
CA GLN A 66 8.84 16.37 0.15
C GLN A 66 9.06 17.20 1.42
N GLN A 67 10.29 17.18 1.91
CA GLN A 67 10.70 17.94 3.09
C GLN A 67 11.83 18.89 2.69
N ASP A 68 11.46 20.11 2.31
CA ASP A 68 12.40 21.15 1.91
C ASP A 68 12.41 22.27 2.96
N SER A 69 13.58 22.56 3.53
CA SER A 69 13.78 23.76 4.34
C SER A 69 14.14 24.89 3.37
N PRO A 70 13.29 25.92 3.17
CA PRO A 70 12.45 26.59 4.18
C PRO A 70 10.92 26.40 4.06
N GLU A 71 10.43 25.63 3.09
CA GLU A 71 9.01 25.61 2.71
C GLU A 71 8.13 24.68 3.57
N GLY A 72 8.73 23.98 4.53
CA GLY A 72 8.04 23.03 5.39
C GLY A 72 7.79 21.69 4.69
N LEU A 73 7.00 20.84 5.34
CA LEU A 73 6.67 19.52 4.81
C LEU A 73 5.49 19.64 3.83
N LYS A 74 5.67 19.11 2.62
CA LYS A 74 4.66 19.08 1.55
C LYS A 74 4.35 17.65 1.16
N SER A 75 3.05 17.36 1.03
CA SER A 75 2.59 16.02 0.65
C SER A 75 1.45 16.09 -0.37
N ALA A 76 1.37 15.07 -1.21
CA ALA A 76 0.31 14.92 -2.20
C ALA A 76 0.00 13.44 -2.42
N VAL A 77 -1.24 13.14 -2.80
CA VAL A 77 -1.65 11.82 -3.25
C VAL A 77 -1.93 11.88 -4.75
N TRP A 78 -1.15 11.10 -5.49
CA TRP A 78 -1.31 10.88 -6.91
C TRP A 78 -2.27 9.72 -7.16
N ILE A 79 -3.15 9.87 -8.14
CA ILE A 79 -4.11 8.85 -8.57
C ILE A 79 -3.98 8.70 -10.07
N LEU A 80 -3.71 7.48 -10.53
CA LEU A 80 -3.54 7.10 -11.92
C LEU A 80 -4.66 6.13 -12.29
N ASP A 81 -5.56 6.57 -13.15
CA ASP A 81 -6.59 5.72 -13.74
C ASP A 81 -6.02 5.05 -14.99
N PHE A 82 -6.30 3.76 -15.18
CA PHE A 82 -5.83 2.99 -16.33
C PHE A 82 -6.90 2.89 -17.44
N THR A 83 -8.16 3.21 -17.15
CA THR A 83 -9.31 2.87 -18.00
C THR A 83 -10.43 3.93 -17.95
N PRO A 84 -10.12 5.24 -17.83
CA PRO A 84 -9.31 6.01 -18.78
C PRO A 84 -7.86 6.23 -18.36
N ALA A 85 -6.94 6.33 -19.31
CA ALA A 85 -5.58 6.77 -19.03
C ALA A 85 -5.57 8.26 -18.64
N ASP A 86 -5.76 8.53 -17.35
CA ASP A 86 -5.78 9.86 -16.75
C ASP A 86 -5.03 9.87 -15.42
N ALA A 87 -4.57 11.04 -15.00
CA ALA A 87 -3.80 11.23 -13.79
C ALA A 87 -4.28 12.45 -13.02
N ARG A 88 -4.39 12.32 -11.71
CA ARG A 88 -4.96 13.31 -10.80
C ARG A 88 -4.12 13.42 -9.55
N MET A 89 -4.21 14.56 -8.88
CA MET A 89 -3.51 14.82 -7.63
C MET A 89 -4.43 15.49 -6.63
N CYS A 90 -4.39 15.01 -5.39
CA CYS A 90 -4.87 15.73 -4.23
C CYS A 90 -3.68 16.28 -3.45
N LYS A 91 -3.55 17.61 -3.36
CA LYS A 91 -2.58 18.22 -2.43
C LYS A 91 -3.08 17.99 -1.01
N MET A 92 -2.18 17.62 -0.10
CA MET A 92 -2.50 17.50 1.31
C MET A 92 -2.33 18.85 2.01
N LYS A 93 -2.78 18.95 3.26
CA LYS A 93 -2.59 20.15 4.09
C LYS A 93 -1.08 20.41 4.28
N ASP A 94 -0.69 21.67 4.28
CA ASP A 94 0.70 22.06 4.56
C ASP A 94 1.15 21.53 5.92
N ASN A 95 2.43 21.16 6.02
CA ASN A 95 3.05 20.58 7.20
C ASN A 95 2.42 19.26 7.65
N THR A 96 1.93 18.45 6.70
CA THR A 96 1.49 17.07 6.98
C THR A 96 2.28 16.08 6.14
N PHE A 97 2.56 14.91 6.70
CA PHE A 97 3.20 13.77 6.04
C PHE A 97 2.14 12.75 5.66
N THR A 98 2.09 12.31 4.41
CA THR A 98 1.23 11.17 4.05
C THR A 98 1.96 9.86 4.33
N SER A 99 1.60 9.16 5.40
CA SER A 99 2.27 7.91 5.82
C SER A 99 1.62 6.64 5.28
N PHE A 100 0.37 6.71 4.82
CA PHE A 100 -0.35 5.57 4.23
C PHE A 100 -1.28 6.02 3.11
N VAL A 101 -1.45 5.15 2.11
CA VAL A 101 -2.43 5.26 1.01
C VAL A 101 -3.06 3.89 0.83
N GLY A 102 -4.39 3.83 0.83
CA GLY A 102 -5.18 2.63 0.59
C GLY A 102 -6.46 2.97 -0.18
N TRP A 103 -7.13 1.97 -0.73
CA TRP A 103 -8.40 2.18 -1.43
C TRP A 103 -9.57 1.81 -0.54
N ALA A 104 -10.54 2.72 -0.43
CA ALA A 104 -11.76 2.45 0.29
C ALA A 104 -12.69 1.50 -0.45
N ASP A 105 -12.77 1.73 -1.75
CA ASP A 105 -13.58 1.05 -2.74
C ASP A 105 -12.95 1.37 -4.11
N ASP A 106 -13.64 1.11 -5.21
CA ASP A 106 -13.12 1.38 -6.55
C ASP A 106 -13.00 2.87 -6.91
N LYS A 107 -13.56 3.77 -6.10
CA LYS A 107 -13.74 5.20 -6.42
C LYS A 107 -13.15 6.15 -5.39
N THR A 108 -12.75 5.65 -4.22
CA THR A 108 -12.31 6.48 -3.11
C THR A 108 -10.97 5.99 -2.57
N VAL A 109 -10.00 6.90 -2.48
CA VAL A 109 -8.70 6.66 -1.86
C VAL A 109 -8.74 7.17 -0.42
N ARG A 110 -8.14 6.44 0.53
CA ARG A 110 -7.89 6.86 1.91
C ARG A 110 -6.42 7.18 2.05
N ALA A 111 -6.09 8.31 2.65
CA ALA A 111 -4.73 8.70 2.96
C ALA A 111 -4.61 9.06 4.44
N LEU A 112 -3.61 8.50 5.11
CA LEU A 112 -3.26 8.89 6.48
C LEU A 112 -2.32 10.10 6.41
N ALA A 113 -2.78 11.24 6.87
CA ALA A 113 -1.98 12.43 7.05
C ALA A 113 -1.59 12.55 8.53
N VAL A 114 -0.30 12.65 8.83
CA VAL A 114 0.24 12.86 10.18
C VAL A 114 0.97 14.20 10.25
N ASP A 115 1.11 14.76 11.44
CA ASP A 115 1.75 16.05 11.69
C ASP A 115 3.29 16.03 11.59
N ASP A 116 3.93 14.86 11.66
CA ASP A 116 5.38 14.73 11.55
C ASP A 116 5.81 13.50 10.73
N ALA A 117 6.88 13.65 9.95
CA ALA A 117 7.47 12.55 9.19
C ALA A 117 8.17 11.51 10.08
N ASN A 118 8.59 11.90 11.29
CA ASN A 118 9.12 11.01 12.31
C ASN A 118 7.97 10.36 13.10
N PRO A 119 7.74 9.05 12.94
CA PRO A 119 6.60 8.37 13.58
C PRO A 119 6.65 8.40 15.12
N ASN A 120 7.80 8.70 15.73
CA ASN A 120 7.94 8.74 17.19
C ASN A 120 7.48 10.05 17.83
N VAL A 121 7.18 11.08 17.04
CA VAL A 121 6.73 12.39 17.54
C VAL A 121 5.35 12.78 17.01
N VAL A 122 4.69 11.88 16.29
CA VAL A 122 3.33 12.10 15.80
C VAL A 122 2.39 12.33 16.97
N THR A 123 1.68 13.46 16.95
CA THR A 123 0.66 13.79 17.96
C THR A 123 -0.74 13.87 17.36
N GLU A 124 -0.83 14.04 16.04
CA GLU A 124 -2.07 14.21 15.33
C GLU A 124 -2.10 13.34 14.07
N SER A 125 -3.26 12.73 13.79
CA SER A 125 -3.45 11.96 12.57
C SER A 125 -4.87 12.07 12.01
N ASP A 126 -4.97 12.34 10.71
CA ASP A 126 -6.20 12.50 9.95
C ASP A 126 -6.31 11.42 8.86
N ILE A 127 -7.52 10.93 8.61
CA ILE A 127 -7.84 10.18 7.39
C ILE A 127 -8.48 11.12 6.38
N VAL A 128 -7.82 11.30 5.25
CA VAL A 128 -8.33 12.08 4.12
C VAL A 128 -8.92 11.11 3.09
N TYR A 129 -10.21 11.27 2.80
CA TYR A 129 -10.94 10.54 1.77
C TYR A 129 -10.95 11.36 0.49
N ILE A 130 -10.32 10.80 -0.56
CA ILE A 130 -10.08 11.47 -1.83
C ILE A 130 -10.92 10.75 -2.89
N ASP A 131 -11.77 11.51 -3.57
CA ASP A 131 -12.51 11.03 -4.72
C ASP A 131 -11.54 10.78 -5.88
N ALA A 132 -11.42 9.51 -6.28
CA ALA A 132 -10.50 9.11 -7.33
C ALA A 132 -10.86 9.71 -8.68
N ARG A 133 -12.15 10.04 -8.93
CA ARG A 133 -12.61 10.65 -10.18
C ARG A 133 -12.19 12.11 -10.31
N THR A 134 -12.18 12.86 -9.21
CA THR A 134 -11.92 14.30 -9.22
C THR A 134 -10.54 14.67 -8.67
N GLY A 135 -9.89 13.77 -7.95
CA GLY A 135 -8.65 14.05 -7.22
C GLY A 135 -8.83 15.03 -6.07
N LYS A 136 -10.05 15.22 -5.57
CA LYS A 136 -10.35 16.15 -4.48
C LYS A 136 -10.64 15.40 -3.18
N ALA A 137 -10.21 15.98 -2.07
CA ALA A 137 -10.63 15.53 -0.75
C ALA A 137 -12.14 15.82 -0.58
N ASN A 138 -12.93 14.77 -0.34
CA ASN A 138 -14.37 14.88 -0.10
C ASN A 138 -14.67 14.94 1.40
N ARG A 139 -13.82 14.31 2.22
CA ARG A 139 -14.00 14.18 3.68
C ARG A 139 -12.63 14.06 4.33
N THR A 140 -12.45 14.71 5.47
CA THR A 140 -11.28 14.52 6.34
C THR A 140 -11.78 14.23 7.75
N GLU A 141 -11.30 13.14 8.35
CA GLU A 141 -11.69 12.71 9.69
C GLU A 141 -10.48 12.67 10.61
N ARG A 142 -10.53 13.44 11.70
CA ARG A 142 -9.53 13.39 12.76
C ARG A 142 -9.72 12.11 13.57
N LEU A 143 -8.66 11.31 13.68
CA LEU A 143 -8.72 10.08 14.48
C LEU A 143 -8.77 10.40 15.97
N LYS A 144 -9.66 9.70 16.70
CA LYS A 144 -9.78 9.82 18.16
C LYS A 144 -8.52 9.37 18.88
N ASN A 145 -7.87 8.32 18.37
CA ASN A 145 -6.56 7.87 18.80
C ASN A 145 -5.55 8.13 17.68
N PRO A 146 -4.55 9.01 17.89
CA PRO A 146 -3.51 9.25 16.91
C PRO A 146 -2.74 7.97 16.56
N VAL A 147 -2.37 7.81 15.29
CA VAL A 147 -1.63 6.64 14.80
C VAL A 147 -0.37 7.05 14.05
N LYS A 148 0.70 6.27 14.22
CA LYS A 148 1.98 6.48 13.55
C LYS A 148 1.94 5.96 12.10
N ARG A 149 1.32 4.80 11.92
CA ARG A 149 1.21 4.10 10.63
C ARG A 149 -0.01 3.19 10.63
N ILE A 150 -0.56 2.98 9.44
CA ILE A 150 -1.52 1.90 9.20
C ILE A 150 -0.75 0.67 8.70
N ILE A 151 -1.01 -0.46 9.34
CA ILE A 151 -0.39 -1.75 9.03
C ILE A 151 -1.15 -2.42 7.90
N VAL A 152 -2.49 -2.43 7.99
CA VAL A 152 -3.41 -2.94 6.98
C VAL A 152 -4.77 -2.26 7.09
N TRP A 153 -5.36 -1.92 5.94
CA TRP A 153 -6.75 -1.47 5.82
C TRP A 153 -7.37 -2.08 4.56
N PRO A 154 -8.12 -3.18 4.67
CA PRO A 154 -8.77 -3.81 3.53
C PRO A 154 -9.82 -2.89 2.90
N ALA A 155 -9.95 -2.93 1.58
CA ALA A 155 -11.03 -2.20 0.88
C ALA A 155 -12.41 -2.73 1.34
N GLY A 156 -13.37 -1.82 1.48
CA GLY A 156 -14.70 -2.12 2.00
C GLY A 156 -14.78 -2.34 3.51
N SER A 157 -13.65 -2.32 4.23
CA SER A 157 -13.63 -2.47 5.69
C SER A 157 -13.85 -1.13 6.40
N ASP A 158 -14.70 -1.16 7.43
CA ASP A 158 -14.90 -0.08 8.41
C ASP A 158 -13.86 -0.12 9.55
N LYS A 159 -13.00 -1.14 9.55
CA LYS A 159 -11.91 -1.33 10.51
C LYS A 159 -10.54 -1.38 9.83
N PHE A 160 -9.52 -1.00 10.58
CA PHE A 160 -8.12 -1.10 10.17
C PHE A 160 -7.20 -1.41 11.34
N VAL A 161 -6.01 -1.91 11.03
CA VAL A 161 -4.97 -2.18 12.02
C VAL A 161 -3.90 -1.10 11.93
N ALA A 162 -3.56 -0.49 13.06
CA ALA A 162 -2.56 0.57 13.11
C ALA A 162 -1.65 0.48 14.34
N GLU A 163 -0.45 1.05 14.20
CA GLU A 163 0.43 1.32 15.34
C GLU A 163 0.02 2.68 15.95
N LEU A 164 -0.34 2.67 17.23
CA LEU A 164 -0.78 3.87 17.94
C LEU A 164 0.38 4.82 18.23
N ALA A 165 0.15 6.12 18.01
CA ALA A 165 0.99 7.17 18.57
C ALA A 165 0.60 7.33 20.04
N HIS A 166 1.50 6.96 20.95
CA HIS A 166 1.25 6.99 22.39
C HIS A 166 2.53 7.39 23.12
N GLU A 167 2.36 8.00 24.30
CA GLU A 167 3.46 8.57 25.08
C GLU A 167 4.35 7.51 25.75
N GLU A 168 3.79 6.32 26.03
CA GLU A 168 4.57 5.26 26.68
C GLU A 168 5.63 4.69 25.71
N PRO A 169 6.84 4.39 26.22
CA PRO A 169 7.83 3.67 25.42
C PRO A 169 7.31 2.26 25.10
N GLY A 170 7.17 1.97 23.82
CA GLY A 170 6.75 0.65 23.34
C GLY A 170 6.03 0.70 22.01
N VAL A 171 5.76 -0.49 21.48
CA VAL A 171 4.87 -0.66 20.33
C VAL A 171 3.50 -1.06 20.87
N LYS A 172 2.47 -0.38 20.39
CA LYS A 172 1.08 -0.69 20.70
C LYS A 172 0.30 -0.70 19.40
N ILE A 173 -0.29 -1.83 19.09
CA ILE A 173 -1.04 -2.06 17.86
C ILE A 173 -2.51 -2.23 18.24
N ALA A 174 -3.42 -1.64 17.48
CA ALA A 174 -4.84 -1.79 17.72
C ALA A 174 -5.62 -1.95 16.42
N VAL A 175 -6.76 -2.61 16.52
CA VAL A 175 -7.82 -2.52 15.52
C VAL A 175 -8.63 -1.26 15.85
N LEU A 176 -8.82 -0.42 14.84
CA LEU A 176 -9.52 0.86 14.95
C LEU A 176 -10.72 0.89 14.00
N SER A 177 -11.80 1.55 14.40
CA SER A 177 -12.88 1.96 13.50
C SER A 177 -12.44 3.10 12.58
N GLU A 178 -13.22 3.45 11.56
CA GLU A 178 -12.95 4.60 10.68
C GLU A 178 -12.69 5.93 11.44
N SER A 179 -13.35 6.12 12.58
CA SER A 179 -13.18 7.31 13.45
C SER A 179 -11.94 7.24 14.37
N GLY A 180 -11.20 6.14 14.34
CA GLY A 180 -10.03 5.91 15.20
C GLY A 180 -10.39 5.46 16.61
N GLU A 181 -11.58 4.91 16.85
CA GLU A 181 -11.92 4.27 18.12
C GLU A 181 -11.33 2.86 18.17
N ILE A 182 -10.74 2.50 19.32
CA ILE A 182 -10.21 1.16 19.53
C ILE A 182 -11.35 0.15 19.58
N VAL A 183 -11.28 -0.85 18.70
CA VAL A 183 -12.19 -1.99 18.65
C VAL A 183 -11.49 -3.18 19.32
N GLY A 184 -12.02 -3.60 20.47
CA GLY A 184 -11.41 -4.65 21.29
C GLY A 184 -10.28 -4.13 22.18
N GLN A 185 -9.24 -4.92 22.34
CA GLN A 185 -8.06 -4.67 23.14
C GLN A 185 -6.87 -4.34 22.24
N ALA A 186 -6.06 -3.40 22.70
CA ALA A 186 -4.79 -3.09 22.06
C ALA A 186 -3.74 -4.15 22.43
N VAL A 187 -2.94 -4.51 21.44
CA VAL A 187 -1.90 -5.52 21.52
C VAL A 187 -0.55 -4.84 21.77
N LYS A 188 0.21 -5.35 22.75
CA LYS A 188 1.58 -4.93 23.04
C LYS A 188 2.53 -6.09 22.68
N PRO A 189 3.04 -6.15 21.44
CA PRO A 189 3.93 -7.24 21.05
C PRO A 189 5.28 -7.14 21.77
N ASP A 190 5.80 -8.27 22.21
CA ASP A 190 7.18 -8.36 22.71
C ASP A 190 8.14 -8.41 21.52
N LEU A 191 8.70 -7.26 21.16
CA LEU A 191 9.57 -7.10 20.00
C LEU A 191 11.05 -7.14 20.40
N PRO A 192 11.90 -7.87 19.64
CA PRO A 192 13.34 -7.80 19.82
C PRO A 192 13.87 -6.37 19.74
N LYS A 193 14.96 -6.09 20.47
CA LYS A 193 15.56 -4.75 20.48
C LYS A 193 15.91 -4.28 19.06
N GLY A 194 15.34 -3.14 18.67
CA GLY A 194 15.58 -2.51 17.37
C GLY A 194 14.71 -3.05 16.24
N ALA A 195 13.84 -4.01 16.52
CA ALA A 195 12.81 -4.45 15.58
C ALA A 195 11.75 -3.35 15.39
N LYS A 196 11.16 -3.27 14.20
CA LYS A 196 10.12 -2.26 13.87
C LYS A 196 8.97 -2.88 13.13
N VAL A 197 7.75 -2.47 13.47
CA VAL A 197 6.54 -2.82 12.74
C VAL A 197 6.56 -2.19 11.35
N GLU A 198 6.20 -2.97 10.34
CA GLU A 198 6.10 -2.52 8.95
C GLU A 198 4.64 -2.56 8.46
N SER A 199 4.37 -1.89 7.35
CA SER A 199 3.11 -2.04 6.62
C SER A 199 3.12 -3.31 5.77
N GLY A 200 1.94 -3.82 5.39
CA GLY A 200 1.81 -5.03 4.57
C GLY A 200 1.38 -6.26 5.37
N GLY A 201 0.48 -6.07 6.34
CA GLY A 201 -0.18 -7.13 7.08
C GLY A 201 -1.44 -7.68 6.40
N ALA A 202 -2.18 -8.51 7.13
CA ALA A 202 -3.49 -9.02 6.75
C ALA A 202 -4.43 -8.96 7.97
N MET A 203 -5.72 -8.75 7.74
CA MET A 203 -6.74 -8.70 8.79
C MET A 203 -7.93 -9.57 8.39
N SER A 204 -8.53 -10.26 9.37
CA SER A 204 -9.72 -11.08 9.13
C SER A 204 -10.92 -10.19 8.81
N SER A 205 -11.91 -10.73 8.11
CA SER A 205 -13.10 -9.98 7.68
C SER A 205 -13.89 -9.35 8.84
N ASP A 206 -13.86 -9.95 10.03
CA ASP A 206 -14.48 -9.43 11.24
C ASP A 206 -13.62 -8.39 11.98
N GLY A 207 -12.32 -8.30 11.65
CA GLY A 207 -11.32 -7.48 12.34
C GLY A 207 -10.83 -8.06 13.67
N ALA A 208 -11.16 -9.31 14.00
CA ALA A 208 -10.76 -9.91 15.28
C ALA A 208 -9.30 -10.34 15.29
N VAL A 209 -8.78 -10.87 14.18
CA VAL A 209 -7.41 -11.41 14.11
C VAL A 209 -6.66 -10.75 12.96
N PHE A 210 -5.38 -10.46 13.19
CA PHE A 210 -4.52 -9.86 12.18
C PHE A 210 -3.09 -10.38 12.24
N ILE A 211 -2.41 -10.34 11.10
CA ILE A 211 -0.98 -10.60 10.96
C ILE A 211 -0.29 -9.30 10.58
N PHE A 212 0.85 -9.01 11.21
CA PHE A 212 1.65 -7.84 10.89
C PHE A 212 3.13 -8.20 10.73
N PRO A 213 3.83 -7.57 9.77
CA PRO A 213 5.26 -7.77 9.58
C PRO A 213 6.08 -6.95 10.58
N VAL A 214 7.18 -7.54 11.02
CA VAL A 214 8.19 -6.92 11.87
C VAL A 214 9.53 -7.04 11.16
N SER A 215 10.17 -5.90 10.87
CA SER A 215 11.58 -5.87 10.50
C SER A 215 12.41 -6.28 11.71
N ASP A 216 13.12 -7.40 11.60
CA ASP A 216 13.91 -7.96 12.68
C ASP A 216 15.20 -8.55 12.09
N LYS A 217 16.34 -7.95 12.46
CA LYS A 217 17.65 -8.41 12.01
C LYS A 217 18.01 -9.80 12.52
N SER A 218 17.40 -10.23 13.62
CA SER A 218 17.62 -11.55 14.22
C SER A 218 16.75 -12.64 13.57
N ALA A 219 15.61 -12.26 12.99
CA ALA A 219 14.74 -13.17 12.24
C ALA A 219 15.40 -13.70 10.97
N ARG A 220 15.06 -14.95 10.62
CA ARG A 220 15.60 -15.58 9.42
C ARG A 220 15.05 -14.87 8.17
N GLY A 221 15.91 -14.10 7.51
CA GLY A 221 15.55 -13.30 6.33
C GLY A 221 15.27 -11.82 6.62
N GLY A 222 15.53 -11.35 7.85
CA GLY A 222 15.44 -9.94 8.21
C GLY A 222 14.01 -9.44 8.49
N ARG A 223 13.02 -10.33 8.44
CA ARG A 223 11.61 -10.03 8.69
C ARG A 223 10.90 -11.24 9.32
N ALA A 224 10.18 -10.97 10.39
CA ALA A 224 9.24 -11.89 11.03
C ALA A 224 7.80 -11.42 10.81
N TYR A 225 6.85 -12.32 11.03
CA TYR A 225 5.43 -12.04 11.04
C TYR A 225 4.87 -12.46 12.39
N CYS A 226 4.10 -11.58 13.01
CA CYS A 226 3.40 -11.84 14.25
C CYS A 226 1.89 -11.92 13.97
N ILE A 227 1.19 -12.74 14.73
CA ILE A 227 -0.26 -12.88 14.68
C ILE A 227 -0.84 -12.44 16.02
N ALA A 228 -1.94 -11.70 15.98
CA ALA A 228 -2.56 -11.15 17.18
C ALA A 228 -4.09 -11.18 17.12
N ASP A 229 -4.70 -11.26 18.29
CA ASP A 229 -6.15 -11.27 18.49
C ASP A 229 -6.57 -10.02 19.27
N SER A 230 -7.41 -9.20 18.65
CA SER A 230 -7.90 -7.96 19.26
C SER A 230 -8.95 -8.21 20.34
N ARG A 231 -9.49 -9.43 20.52
CA ARG A 231 -10.51 -9.69 21.54
C ARG A 231 -9.91 -9.77 22.94
N ASP A 232 -8.75 -10.41 23.05
CA ASP A 232 -8.04 -10.63 24.31
C ASP A 232 -6.68 -9.93 24.38
N GLY A 233 -6.21 -9.32 23.27
CA GLY A 233 -4.93 -8.62 23.22
C GLY A 233 -3.72 -9.55 23.09
N SER A 234 -3.95 -10.85 22.88
CA SER A 234 -2.88 -11.84 22.73
C SER A 234 -2.12 -11.65 21.42
N CYS A 235 -0.82 -11.98 21.45
CA CYS A 235 0.07 -11.87 20.32
C CYS A 235 1.18 -12.90 20.42
N LYS A 236 1.51 -13.52 19.28
CA LYS A 236 2.64 -14.43 19.19
C LYS A 236 3.37 -14.27 17.86
N ASN A 237 4.62 -14.73 17.83
CA ASN A 237 5.33 -14.92 16.57
C ASN A 237 4.61 -16.00 15.77
N ALA A 238 4.43 -15.75 14.47
CA ALA A 238 3.76 -16.66 13.55
C ALA A 238 4.76 -17.40 12.67
N PHE A 239 5.56 -16.67 11.90
CA PHE A 239 6.60 -17.26 11.05
C PHE A 239 7.62 -16.22 10.58
N ASP A 240 8.78 -16.70 10.15
CA ASP A 240 9.82 -15.89 9.54
C ASP A 240 9.68 -15.83 8.01
N LEU A 241 10.24 -14.78 7.39
CA LEU A 241 10.26 -14.65 5.93
C LEU A 241 10.93 -15.86 5.24
N LYS A 242 11.98 -16.46 5.85
CA LYS A 242 12.59 -17.70 5.31
C LYS A 242 11.72 -18.95 5.46
N GLY A 243 10.67 -18.92 6.29
CA GLY A 243 9.68 -20.00 6.36
C GLY A 243 8.77 -20.06 5.14
N ILE A 244 8.67 -18.96 4.38
CA ILE A 244 7.88 -18.90 3.15
C ILE A 244 8.69 -19.51 1.99
N PRO A 245 8.11 -20.39 1.15
CA PRO A 245 8.83 -21.10 0.08
C PRO A 245 9.14 -20.23 -1.16
N GLY A 246 9.24 -18.92 -0.99
CA GLY A 246 9.48 -17.94 -2.06
C GLY A 246 9.30 -16.50 -1.58
N ARG A 247 9.18 -15.57 -2.52
CA ARG A 247 8.80 -14.19 -2.22
C ARG A 247 7.32 -14.14 -1.86
N LEU A 248 6.97 -13.50 -0.75
CA LEU A 248 5.58 -13.21 -0.42
C LEU A 248 4.96 -12.27 -1.47
N GLU A 249 3.86 -12.70 -2.08
CA GLU A 249 3.10 -11.91 -3.04
C GLU A 249 1.78 -11.39 -2.44
N GLY A 250 1.12 -12.20 -1.63
CA GLY A 250 -0.15 -11.84 -0.98
C GLY A 250 -0.40 -12.68 0.26
N MET A 251 -1.16 -12.13 1.19
CA MET A 251 -1.50 -12.77 2.46
C MET A 251 -2.93 -12.38 2.86
N TRP A 252 -3.71 -13.37 3.26
CA TRP A 252 -5.08 -13.21 3.77
C TRP A 252 -5.23 -14.06 5.03
N ILE A 253 -6.04 -13.64 5.98
CA ILE A 253 -6.22 -14.35 7.24
C ILE A 253 -7.69 -14.64 7.48
N ALA A 254 -7.97 -15.86 7.92
CA ALA A 254 -9.28 -16.31 8.32
C ALA A 254 -9.29 -16.69 9.80
N PHE A 255 -10.36 -16.30 10.48
CA PHE A 255 -10.71 -16.82 11.79
C PHE A 255 -11.76 -17.94 11.61
N GLY A 256 -11.60 -19.08 12.30
CA GLY A 256 -12.63 -20.13 12.32
C GLY A 256 -12.76 -21.04 11.08
N HIS A 257 -11.67 -21.28 10.33
CA HIS A 257 -11.58 -22.36 9.32
C HIS A 257 -12.06 -23.72 9.88
N PRO A 258 -12.72 -24.63 9.13
CA PRO A 258 -13.46 -25.81 9.63
C PRO A 258 -12.63 -26.79 10.45
N HIS A 259 -11.32 -26.80 10.27
CA HIS A 259 -10.39 -27.57 11.10
C HIS A 259 -10.13 -26.95 12.50
N ILE A 260 -10.70 -25.78 12.79
CA ILE A 260 -10.61 -25.05 14.07
C ILE A 260 -11.71 -25.48 15.06
N PHE A 261 -12.70 -26.29 14.64
CA PHE A 261 -13.84 -26.63 15.49
C PHE A 261 -13.64 -27.81 16.45
N ASP A 262 -12.49 -28.50 16.39
CA ASP A 262 -12.13 -29.50 17.38
C ASP A 262 -10.72 -29.20 17.89
N ILE A 263 -10.61 -28.61 19.10
CA ILE A 263 -9.54 -28.76 20.11
C ILE A 263 -9.56 -27.56 21.09
N LEU A 264 -9.38 -27.89 22.37
CA LEU A 264 -9.38 -27.04 23.57
C LEU A 264 -8.65 -25.70 23.38
N ARG A 265 -9.36 -24.58 23.56
CA ARG A 265 -8.76 -23.25 23.69
C ARG A 265 -7.99 -23.16 25.01
N GLY A 266 -6.67 -23.01 24.94
CA GLY A 266 -5.94 -22.33 26.00
C GLY A 266 -6.32 -20.83 26.00
N PRO A 267 -6.32 -20.14 27.15
CA PRO A 267 -6.65 -18.71 27.24
C PRO A 267 -5.66 -17.76 26.54
N GLU A 268 -4.56 -18.27 25.96
CA GLU A 268 -3.50 -17.48 25.30
C GLU A 268 -3.27 -17.87 23.82
N ASP A 269 -4.07 -18.78 23.26
CA ASP A 269 -3.86 -19.27 21.89
C ASP A 269 -4.57 -18.42 20.85
N VAL A 270 -3.80 -17.69 20.04
CA VAL A 270 -4.31 -17.06 18.81
C VAL A 270 -4.59 -18.15 17.77
N VAL A 271 -5.86 -18.45 17.52
CA VAL A 271 -6.28 -19.48 16.54
C VAL A 271 -6.71 -18.84 15.22
N ALA A 272 -5.88 -18.99 14.20
CA ALA A 272 -6.16 -18.46 12.88
C ALA A 272 -5.38 -19.20 11.79
N THR A 273 -5.82 -18.97 10.56
CA THR A 273 -5.22 -19.56 9.36
C THR A 273 -4.90 -18.47 8.37
N ALA A 274 -3.65 -18.41 7.91
CA ALA A 274 -3.25 -17.48 6.86
C ALA A 274 -3.12 -18.20 5.52
N LEU A 275 -3.75 -17.66 4.49
CA LEU A 275 -3.49 -18.02 3.10
C LEU A 275 -2.34 -17.16 2.58
N ILE A 276 -1.29 -17.79 2.09
CA ILE A 276 -0.07 -17.16 1.61
C ILE A 276 0.11 -17.50 0.14
N VAL A 277 0.28 -16.49 -0.69
CA VAL A 277 0.69 -16.68 -2.09
C VAL A 277 2.13 -16.24 -2.20
N CYS A 278 2.97 -17.11 -2.76
CA CYS A 278 4.38 -16.83 -2.94
C CYS A 278 4.86 -17.19 -4.34
N SER A 279 5.95 -16.54 -4.75
CA SER A 279 6.59 -16.77 -6.04
C SER A 279 8.03 -17.21 -5.89
N ALA A 280 8.43 -18.16 -6.74
CA ALA A 280 9.79 -18.64 -6.89
C ALA A 280 10.11 -18.74 -8.38
N ARG A 281 10.81 -17.72 -8.91
CA ARG A 281 11.13 -17.58 -10.35
C ARG A 281 9.88 -17.50 -11.22
N GLU A 282 9.48 -18.62 -11.82
CA GLU A 282 8.32 -18.76 -12.72
C GLU A 282 7.18 -19.54 -12.07
N LYS A 283 7.41 -20.06 -10.86
CA LYS A 283 6.43 -20.84 -10.11
C LYS A 283 5.74 -19.95 -9.10
N PHE A 284 4.43 -20.13 -9.01
CA PHE A 284 3.60 -19.56 -7.96
C PHE A 284 3.08 -20.71 -7.14
N LEU A 285 3.07 -20.52 -5.82
CA LEU A 285 2.65 -21.52 -4.86
C LEU A 285 1.62 -20.87 -3.94
N VAL A 286 0.62 -21.66 -3.59
CA VAL A 286 -0.24 -21.35 -2.45
C VAL A 286 0.30 -22.12 -1.25
N ALA A 287 0.44 -21.43 -0.13
CA ALA A 287 0.76 -22.02 1.15
C ALA A 287 -0.27 -21.59 2.20
N GLN A 288 -0.39 -22.37 3.26
CA GLN A 288 -1.29 -22.10 4.36
C GLN A 288 -0.50 -22.16 5.65
N TYR A 289 -0.56 -21.10 6.46
CA TYR A 289 -0.03 -21.10 7.81
C TYR A 289 -1.12 -21.48 8.80
N TRP A 290 -0.84 -22.44 9.67
CA TRP A 290 -1.77 -22.90 10.71
C TRP A 290 -1.20 -22.57 12.08
N SER A 291 -1.84 -21.64 12.80
CA SER A 291 -1.28 -21.16 14.07
C SER A 291 -1.19 -22.22 15.17
N MET A 292 -1.94 -23.31 15.07
CA MET A 292 -1.91 -24.44 16.02
C MET A 292 -0.75 -25.41 15.75
N ALA A 293 -0.36 -25.57 14.48
CA ALA A 293 0.75 -26.45 14.09
C ALA A 293 2.09 -25.72 14.04
N ASP A 294 2.05 -24.38 14.06
CA ASP A 294 3.18 -23.48 13.84
C ASP A 294 3.98 -23.83 12.57
N ASP A 295 3.25 -24.17 11.50
CA ASP A 295 3.82 -24.67 10.26
C ASP A 295 3.19 -23.99 9.04
N ILE A 296 3.96 -23.93 7.95
CA ILE A 296 3.55 -23.46 6.64
C ILE A 296 3.50 -24.65 5.69
N GLU A 297 2.29 -25.07 5.33
CA GLU A 297 2.08 -26.15 4.36
C GLU A 297 1.89 -25.60 2.94
N VAL A 298 2.58 -26.17 1.95
CA VAL A 298 2.35 -25.85 0.53
C VAL A 298 1.19 -26.67 -0.03
N LEU A 299 0.13 -25.98 -0.48
CA LEU A 299 -1.07 -26.59 -1.03
C LEU A 299 -0.86 -26.98 -2.50
N LYS A 300 -0.55 -28.26 -2.74
CA LYS A 300 -0.26 -28.78 -4.10
C LYS A 300 -1.40 -28.62 -5.10
N ASN A 301 -2.66 -28.61 -4.62
CA ASN A 301 -3.86 -28.56 -5.45
C ASN A 301 -4.58 -27.19 -5.40
N GLY A 302 -3.96 -26.16 -4.82
CA GLY A 302 -4.61 -24.88 -4.56
C GLY A 302 -5.62 -24.94 -3.40
N VAL A 303 -6.49 -23.95 -3.32
CA VAL A 303 -7.58 -23.88 -2.32
C VAL A 303 -8.92 -24.16 -3.01
N PRO A 304 -9.73 -25.12 -2.54
CA PRO A 304 -11.05 -25.35 -3.11
C PRO A 304 -11.86 -24.05 -3.26
N PRO A 305 -12.53 -23.78 -4.40
CA PRO A 305 -13.24 -22.52 -4.62
C PRO A 305 -14.28 -22.19 -3.54
N ALA A 306 -14.89 -23.21 -2.94
CA ALA A 306 -15.84 -23.06 -1.84
C ALA A 306 -15.15 -22.51 -0.57
N ASP A 307 -13.99 -23.09 -0.21
CA ASP A 307 -13.21 -22.67 0.96
C ASP A 307 -12.62 -21.28 0.76
N LEU A 308 -12.10 -21.00 -0.44
CA LEU A 308 -11.61 -19.65 -0.78
C LEU A 308 -12.71 -18.60 -0.58
N LYS A 309 -13.92 -18.88 -1.08
CA LYS A 309 -15.06 -17.97 -0.95
C LYS A 309 -15.57 -17.86 0.50
N HIS A 310 -15.43 -18.91 1.31
CA HIS A 310 -15.98 -18.95 2.66
C HIS A 310 -15.04 -18.34 3.70
N PHE A 311 -13.74 -18.66 3.65
CA PHE A 311 -12.77 -18.27 4.68
C PHE A 311 -11.96 -17.02 4.30
N TRP A 312 -11.63 -16.85 3.01
CA TRP A 312 -10.83 -15.72 2.52
C TRP A 312 -11.62 -14.94 1.47
N THR A 313 -12.75 -14.38 1.91
CA THR A 313 -13.71 -13.69 1.05
C THR A 313 -13.11 -12.53 0.24
N ASP A 314 -12.02 -11.94 0.74
CA ASP A 314 -11.28 -10.82 0.17
C ASP A 314 -10.06 -11.24 -0.67
N ALA A 315 -9.76 -12.54 -0.74
CA ALA A 315 -8.72 -13.06 -1.63
C ALA A 315 -9.17 -12.96 -3.09
N PRO A 316 -8.33 -12.41 -3.99
CA PRO A 316 -8.67 -12.31 -5.41
C PRO A 316 -8.69 -13.70 -6.03
N LYS A 317 -9.61 -13.92 -6.98
CA LYS A 317 -9.67 -15.19 -7.74
C LYS A 317 -8.39 -15.45 -8.54
N GLU A 318 -7.83 -14.40 -9.10
CA GLU A 318 -6.61 -14.46 -9.90
C GLU A 318 -5.67 -13.32 -9.56
N MET A 319 -4.38 -13.58 -9.72
CA MET A 319 -3.32 -12.60 -9.53
C MET A 319 -2.44 -12.60 -10.77
N LEU A 320 -2.17 -11.40 -11.31
CA LEU A 320 -1.32 -11.26 -12.49
C LEU A 320 0.01 -10.62 -12.10
N PHE A 321 1.09 -11.15 -12.67
CA PHE A 321 2.45 -10.82 -12.27
C PHE A 321 3.37 -10.74 -13.47
N VAL A 322 4.45 -9.99 -13.29
CA VAL A 322 5.58 -10.00 -14.21
C VAL A 322 6.82 -10.52 -13.50
N THR A 323 7.44 -11.54 -14.08
CA THR A 323 8.71 -12.10 -13.60
C THR A 323 9.75 -12.09 -14.72
N TYR A 324 10.96 -12.59 -14.44
CA TYR A 324 12.14 -12.43 -15.29
C TYR A 324 11.93 -12.75 -16.79
N ASN A 325 11.12 -13.74 -17.12
CA ASN A 325 10.95 -14.23 -18.49
C ASN A 325 9.52 -14.06 -19.05
N GLY A 326 8.64 -13.32 -18.38
CA GLY A 326 7.31 -13.05 -18.93
C GLY A 326 6.26 -12.60 -17.92
N GLY A 327 5.04 -12.53 -18.42
CA GLY A 327 3.84 -12.22 -17.65
C GLY A 327 3.09 -13.51 -17.33
N TYR A 328 2.52 -13.58 -16.14
CA TYR A 328 1.87 -14.75 -15.61
C TYR A 328 0.53 -14.38 -14.99
N ARG A 329 -0.44 -15.28 -15.15
CA ARG A 329 -1.70 -15.27 -14.43
C ARG A 329 -1.75 -16.49 -13.54
N PHE A 330 -1.93 -16.28 -12.25
CA PHE A 330 -2.06 -17.31 -11.25
C PHE A 330 -3.51 -17.37 -10.76
N ASP A 331 -4.12 -18.54 -10.85
CA ASP A 331 -5.47 -18.81 -10.35
C ASP A 331 -5.36 -19.40 -8.94
N LEU A 332 -5.89 -18.69 -7.94
CA LEU A 332 -5.79 -19.10 -6.53
C LEU A 332 -6.56 -20.39 -6.25
N ALA A 333 -7.68 -20.59 -6.93
CA ALA A 333 -8.62 -21.65 -6.61
C ALA A 333 -8.17 -23.03 -7.11
N ASN A 334 -7.25 -23.08 -8.06
CA ASN A 334 -6.69 -24.35 -8.57
C ASN A 334 -5.15 -24.38 -8.58
N GLY A 335 -4.49 -23.32 -8.12
CA GLY A 335 -3.03 -23.22 -8.06
C GLY A 335 -2.35 -23.23 -9.43
N LYS A 336 -3.07 -23.02 -10.53
CA LYS A 336 -2.51 -23.09 -11.88
C LYS A 336 -1.97 -21.74 -12.33
N THR A 337 -0.75 -21.77 -12.87
CA THR A 337 -0.12 -20.62 -13.52
C THR A 337 -0.25 -20.74 -15.04
N LYS A 338 -0.79 -19.71 -15.69
CA LYS A 338 -0.79 -19.54 -17.14
C LYS A 338 0.19 -18.44 -17.55
N LYS A 339 1.11 -18.75 -18.46
CA LYS A 339 1.95 -17.73 -19.11
C LYS A 339 1.10 -16.87 -20.06
N LEU A 340 1.11 -15.56 -19.85
CA LEU A 340 0.37 -14.58 -20.65
C LEU A 340 1.18 -14.12 -21.86
N PHE A 341 2.47 -13.86 -21.65
CA PHE A 341 3.42 -13.48 -22.68
C PHE A 341 4.84 -13.87 -22.26
N ASP A 342 5.76 -13.90 -23.22
CA ASP A 342 7.11 -14.44 -23.06
C ASP A 342 8.17 -13.43 -23.49
N TYR A 343 8.99 -12.98 -22.53
CA TYR A 343 10.06 -12.01 -22.81
C TYR A 343 11.24 -12.61 -23.56
N SER A 344 11.43 -13.93 -23.56
CA SER A 344 12.49 -14.56 -24.38
C SER A 344 12.27 -14.33 -25.88
N LYS A 345 11.05 -13.95 -26.28
CA LYS A 345 10.66 -13.68 -27.67
C LYS A 345 10.69 -12.20 -28.03
N LEU A 346 11.08 -11.32 -27.11
CA LEU A 346 11.16 -9.87 -27.32
C LEU A 346 12.60 -9.44 -27.66
N GLY A 347 12.75 -8.32 -28.35
CA GLY A 347 14.05 -7.84 -28.85
C GLY A 347 14.96 -7.22 -27.78
N PRO A 348 16.22 -6.87 -28.13
CA PRO A 348 17.23 -6.33 -27.19
C PRO A 348 16.82 -5.02 -26.49
N ASN A 349 16.03 -4.18 -27.16
CA ASN A 349 15.56 -2.91 -26.58
C ASN A 349 14.63 -3.10 -25.37
N ASP A 350 13.99 -4.26 -25.24
CA ASP A 350 13.16 -4.60 -24.08
C ASP A 350 13.98 -5.18 -22.93
N GLU A 351 15.26 -5.53 -23.13
CA GLU A 351 16.08 -6.26 -22.16
C GLU A 351 16.51 -5.41 -20.95
N THR A 352 16.83 -4.14 -21.18
CA THR A 352 17.11 -3.17 -20.09
C THR A 352 15.91 -2.99 -19.17
N TRP A 353 14.69 -3.04 -19.71
CA TRP A 353 13.48 -2.98 -18.92
C TRP A 353 13.25 -4.28 -18.11
N ARG A 354 13.51 -5.46 -18.68
CA ARG A 354 13.39 -6.76 -17.98
C ARG A 354 14.22 -6.83 -16.69
N GLN A 355 15.37 -6.17 -16.65
CA GLN A 355 16.21 -6.13 -15.45
C GLN A 355 15.58 -5.28 -14.33
N ASN A 356 14.79 -4.27 -14.70
CA ASN A 356 14.22 -3.27 -13.78
C ASN A 356 12.82 -3.61 -13.25
N VAL A 357 12.09 -4.52 -13.91
CA VAL A 357 10.67 -4.83 -13.62
C VAL A 357 10.49 -6.28 -13.17
N ARG A 358 11.61 -6.93 -12.82
CA ARG A 358 11.56 -8.18 -12.07
C ARG A 358 10.70 -7.91 -10.84
N ASN A 359 9.70 -8.76 -10.60
CA ASN A 359 8.91 -8.80 -9.36
C ASN A 359 7.72 -7.81 -9.30
N GLY A 360 7.24 -7.33 -10.44
CA GLY A 360 6.07 -6.44 -10.52
C GLY A 360 4.72 -7.16 -10.57
N ARG A 361 3.65 -6.38 -10.39
CA ARG A 361 2.25 -6.78 -10.62
C ARG A 361 1.77 -6.34 -11.99
N LEU A 362 0.92 -7.15 -12.60
CA LEU A 362 0.22 -6.79 -13.82
C LEU A 362 -1.25 -6.53 -13.51
N TYR A 363 -1.82 -5.55 -14.20
CA TYR A 363 -3.22 -5.18 -14.11
C TYR A 363 -3.82 -5.17 -15.51
N PRO A 364 -4.99 -5.80 -15.73
CA PRO A 364 -5.63 -5.79 -17.04
C PRO A 364 -5.94 -4.37 -17.53
N ALA A 365 -5.65 -4.10 -18.79
CA ALA A 365 -6.02 -2.86 -19.47
C ALA A 365 -6.62 -3.17 -20.86
N LYS A 366 -7.38 -2.23 -21.42
CA LYS A 366 -8.11 -2.42 -22.70
C LYS A 366 -7.26 -3.06 -23.81
N ASN A 367 -5.99 -2.65 -23.93
CA ASN A 367 -5.08 -3.09 -25.00
C ASN A 367 -3.89 -3.93 -24.52
N GLY A 368 -3.93 -4.48 -23.30
CA GLY A 368 -2.82 -5.26 -22.74
C GLY A 368 -2.82 -5.21 -21.23
N TYR A 369 -1.72 -4.76 -20.63
CA TYR A 369 -1.55 -4.74 -19.18
C TYR A 369 -0.83 -3.48 -18.71
N ILE A 370 -1.18 -2.99 -17.52
CA ILE A 370 -0.35 -2.07 -16.76
C ILE A 370 0.55 -2.89 -15.84
N SER A 371 1.85 -2.69 -15.94
CA SER A 371 2.85 -3.24 -15.04
C SER A 371 3.18 -2.20 -13.98
N VAL A 372 3.08 -2.57 -12.71
CA VAL A 372 3.56 -1.77 -11.57
C VAL A 372 4.68 -2.56 -10.90
N SER A 373 5.87 -1.99 -10.86
CA SER A 373 7.03 -2.58 -10.19
C SER A 373 7.59 -1.60 -9.18
N VAL A 374 8.05 -2.14 -8.06
CA VAL A 374 8.57 -1.36 -6.93
C VAL A 374 9.94 -1.89 -6.59
N ASN A 375 10.95 -1.04 -6.62
CA ASN A 375 12.31 -1.40 -6.29
C ASN A 375 12.94 -0.36 -5.36
N VAL A 376 13.14 -0.75 -4.09
CA VAL A 376 13.74 0.00 -2.95
C VAL A 376 13.10 1.37 -2.67
N ASP A 377 13.16 2.31 -3.62
CA ASP A 377 12.63 3.68 -3.53
C ASP A 377 11.97 4.16 -4.85
N MET A 378 11.91 3.31 -5.88
CA MET A 378 11.37 3.65 -7.19
C MET A 378 10.09 2.87 -7.49
N VAL A 379 9.08 3.57 -7.99
CA VAL A 379 7.88 2.98 -8.59
C VAL A 379 7.96 3.16 -10.10
N ASP A 380 7.96 2.06 -10.84
CA ASP A 380 7.95 2.05 -12.31
C ASP A 380 6.58 1.51 -12.76
N ILE A 381 5.81 2.37 -13.45
CA ILE A 381 4.48 2.03 -13.98
C ILE A 381 4.53 2.14 -15.50
N ARG A 382 4.18 1.05 -16.21
CA ARG A 382 4.21 0.99 -17.67
C ARG A 382 2.99 0.33 -18.25
N GLN A 383 2.59 0.79 -19.42
CA GLN A 383 1.62 0.10 -20.26
C GLN A 383 2.34 -0.83 -21.23
N THR A 384 1.88 -2.07 -21.29
CA THR A 384 2.32 -3.09 -22.24
C THR A 384 1.16 -3.52 -23.13
N ASP A 385 1.44 -4.00 -24.33
CA ASP A 385 0.44 -4.74 -25.11
C ASP A 385 0.27 -6.18 -24.63
N LYS A 386 -0.64 -6.92 -25.28
CA LYS A 386 -0.88 -8.34 -24.96
C LYS A 386 0.34 -9.25 -25.15
N LYS A 387 1.37 -8.81 -25.89
CA LYS A 387 2.64 -9.53 -26.09
C LYS A 387 3.69 -9.14 -25.04
N GLY A 388 3.36 -8.25 -24.11
CA GLY A 388 4.30 -7.75 -23.10
C GLY A 388 5.27 -6.69 -23.63
N ILE A 389 5.05 -6.16 -24.85
CA ILE A 389 5.87 -5.09 -25.40
C ILE A 389 5.47 -3.78 -24.75
N VAL A 390 6.43 -3.05 -24.21
CA VAL A 390 6.20 -1.72 -23.61
C VAL A 390 5.70 -0.77 -24.69
N LYS A 391 4.53 -0.18 -24.47
CA LYS A 391 3.95 0.87 -25.33
C LYS A 391 4.19 2.26 -24.77
N GLN A 392 4.14 2.40 -23.45
CA GLN A 392 4.23 3.69 -22.79
C GLN A 392 4.75 3.54 -21.36
N ASN A 393 5.57 4.49 -20.90
CA ASN A 393 5.86 4.67 -19.48
C ASN A 393 4.81 5.64 -18.90
N LEU A 394 4.13 5.24 -17.84
CA LEU A 394 3.11 6.05 -17.17
C LEU A 394 3.71 6.90 -16.05
N LEU A 395 4.83 6.45 -15.48
CA LEU A 395 5.74 7.25 -14.66
C LEU A 395 7.11 7.27 -15.36
N PRO A 396 7.63 8.42 -15.79
CA PRO A 396 9.00 8.47 -16.27
C PRO A 396 10.04 8.50 -15.15
N ARG A 397 11.27 8.19 -15.56
CA ARG A 397 12.42 7.99 -14.68
C ARG A 397 13.10 9.31 -14.40
#